data_AF-A0A517SCZ8-F1
#
_entry.id   AF-A0A517SCZ8-F1
#
_cell.length_a   1.000
_cell.length_b   1.000
_cell.length_c   1.000
_cell.angle_alpha   90.00
_cell.angle_beta   90.00
_cell.angle_gamma   90.00
#
_symmetry.space_group_name_H-M   'P 1'
#
loop_
_entity.id
_entity.type
_entity.pdbx_description
1 polymer ?
#
loop_
_entity_poly.entity_id
_entity_poly.type
_entity_poly.pdbx_seq_one_letter_code
_entity_poly.pdbx_strand_id
1 'polypeptide(L)' 'MAVRKSSTKSSGRSGKKAGGAKPRNSLVENINRQKKAGKSRSKKDSTISAESYSQMQQGWPKSKKRKAKAKAKAKK' A
#
# COMPACT_ATOMS: atom_id res chain seq x y z
N MET A 1 -22.15 -35.89 -35.43
CA MET A 1 -21.28 -34.77 -35.87
C MET A 1 -21.15 -33.78 -34.72
N ALA A 2 -19.93 -33.52 -34.25
CA ALA A 2 -19.66 -32.60 -33.15
C ALA A 2 -19.38 -31.19 -33.67
N VAL A 3 -19.93 -30.16 -33.02
CA VAL A 3 -19.42 -28.78 -33.08
C VAL A 3 -19.32 -28.23 -31.65
N ARG A 4 -18.10 -27.87 -31.26
CA ARG A 4 -17.72 -27.23 -29.99
C ARG A 4 -17.29 -25.79 -30.32
N LYS A 5 -17.92 -24.76 -29.76
CA LYS A 5 -17.38 -23.38 -29.56
C LYS A 5 -18.48 -22.53 -28.93
N SER A 6 -18.29 -21.67 -27.92
CA SER A 6 -17.11 -21.18 -27.21
C SER A 6 -17.59 -20.50 -25.93
N SER A 7 -17.10 -20.95 -24.77
CA SER A 7 -17.18 -20.18 -23.54
C SER A 7 -16.18 -19.02 -23.63
N THR A 8 -16.66 -17.82 -23.93
CA THR A 8 -15.89 -16.62 -23.64
C THR A 8 -15.81 -16.49 -22.13
N LYS A 9 -14.73 -17.05 -21.60
CA LYS A 9 -14.24 -16.87 -20.23
C LYS A 9 -14.16 -15.36 -19.97
N SER A 10 -15.19 -14.80 -19.34
CA SER A 10 -15.16 -13.45 -18.81
C SER A 10 -14.10 -13.45 -17.70
N SER A 11 -12.88 -13.12 -18.06
CA SER A 11 -11.76 -13.00 -17.14
C SER A 11 -12.06 -11.86 -16.17
N GLY A 12 -12.57 -12.24 -14.99
CA GLY A 12 -12.47 -11.51 -13.74
C GLY A 12 -12.60 -9.99 -13.87
N ARG A 13 -13.84 -9.51 -13.98
CA ARG A 13 -14.18 -8.13 -13.61
C ARG A 13 -13.99 -8.03 -12.09
N SER A 14 -12.73 -7.88 -11.65
CA SER A 14 -12.39 -7.74 -10.24
C SER A 14 -13.16 -6.55 -9.70
N GLY A 15 -13.99 -6.83 -8.70
CA GLY A 15 -15.09 -5.94 -8.30
C GLY A 15 -14.63 -4.52 -8.03
N LYS A 16 -15.32 -3.57 -8.67
CA LYS A 16 -15.53 -2.24 -8.08
C LYS A 16 -16.22 -2.45 -6.72
N LYS A 17 -15.46 -2.54 -5.64
CA LYS A 17 -15.95 -2.18 -4.31
C LYS A 17 -15.90 -0.65 -4.23
N ALA A 18 -16.94 0.00 -4.75
CA ALA A 18 -17.30 1.34 -4.34
C ALA A 18 -17.76 1.27 -2.88
N GLY A 19 -17.05 1.95 -1.98
CA GLY A 19 -17.36 1.94 -0.55
C GLY A 19 -16.19 2.39 0.31
N GLY A 20 -16.03 3.71 0.49
CA GLY A 20 -15.48 4.32 1.70
C GLY A 20 -14.00 4.13 2.08
N ALA A 21 -13.13 3.65 1.18
CA ALA A 21 -11.72 3.40 1.52
C ALA A 21 -10.80 4.53 1.03
N LYS A 22 -10.03 5.08 1.99
CA LYS A 22 -8.95 6.08 1.93
C LYS A 22 -8.18 6.07 0.58
N PRO A 23 -7.79 7.25 0.05
CA PRO A 23 -7.25 7.38 -1.29
C PRO A 23 -6.08 6.42 -1.51
N ARG A 24 -6.21 5.57 -2.55
CA ARG A 24 -5.24 4.56 -3.03
C ARG A 24 -3.96 5.20 -3.61
N ASN A 25 -3.57 6.36 -3.09
CA ASN A 25 -2.53 7.24 -3.62
C ASN A 25 -1.36 7.35 -2.65
N SER A 26 -1.40 6.68 -1.49
CA SER A 26 -0.24 6.64 -0.61
C SER A 26 0.76 5.59 -1.11
N LEU A 27 2.02 6.02 -1.30
CA LEU A 27 3.15 5.16 -1.66
C LEU A 27 3.24 3.93 -0.73
N VAL A 28 2.98 4.16 0.56
CA VAL A 28 3.07 3.15 1.63
C VAL A 28 2.00 2.06 1.49
N GLU A 29 0.76 2.42 1.16
CA GLU A 29 -0.29 1.42 0.93
C GLU A 29 0.00 0.55 -0.28
N ASN A 30 0.57 1.12 -1.34
CA ASN A 30 0.99 0.36 -2.52
C ASN A 30 2.12 -0.62 -2.19
N ILE A 31 3.10 -0.20 -1.40
CA ILE A 31 4.17 -1.08 -0.91
C ILE A 31 3.59 -2.20 -0.03
N ASN A 32 2.69 -1.88 0.91
CA ASN A 32 2.05 -2.89 1.77
C ASN A 32 1.18 -3.87 0.98
N ARG A 33 0.47 -3.41 -0.05
CA ARG A 33 -0.28 -4.27 -0.97
C ARG A 33 0.63 -5.20 -1.75
N GLN A 34 1.76 -4.70 -2.27
CA GLN A 34 2.74 -5.54 -2.97
C GLN A 34 3.38 -6.57 -2.03
N LYS A 35 3.68 -6.19 -0.79
CA LYS A 35 4.14 -7.11 0.27
C LYS A 35 3.13 -8.22 0.54
N LYS A 36 1.85 -7.87 0.77
CA LYS A 36 0.77 -8.85 0.97
C LYS A 36 0.57 -9.76 -0.23
N ALA A 37 0.82 -9.25 -1.44
CA ALA A 37 0.73 -10.01 -2.68
C ALA A 37 2.01 -10.81 -3.02
N GLY A 38 3.06 -10.74 -2.19
CA GLY A 38 4.34 -11.41 -2.45
C GLY A 38 5.15 -10.84 -3.62
N LYS A 39 4.78 -9.66 -4.13
CA LYS A 39 5.42 -9.00 -5.30
C LYS A 39 6.44 -7.92 -4.89
N SER A 40 6.72 -7.80 -3.59
CA SER A 40 7.70 -6.82 -3.11
C SER A 40 9.09 -7.15 -3.63
N ARG A 41 9.80 -6.15 -4.14
CA ARG A 41 11.20 -6.32 -4.55
C ARG A 41 12.10 -6.58 -3.34
N SER A 42 13.23 -7.25 -3.57
CA SER A 42 14.26 -7.42 -2.55
C SER A 42 14.87 -6.06 -2.18
N LYS A 43 15.57 -5.97 -1.04
CA LYS A 43 16.23 -4.73 -0.63
C LYS A 43 17.29 -4.28 -1.64
N LYS A 44 17.95 -5.23 -2.29
CA LYS A 44 18.99 -4.97 -3.32
C LYS A 44 18.41 -4.25 -4.54
N ASP A 45 17.15 -4.51 -4.86
CA ASP A 45 16.45 -3.92 -6.02
C ASP A 45 15.59 -2.69 -5.66
N SER A 46 15.66 -2.24 -4.41
CA SER A 46 14.84 -1.15 -3.90
C SER A 46 15.65 0.13 -3.71
N THR A 47 15.22 1.24 -4.30
CA THR A 47 15.82 2.58 -4.13
C THR A 47 15.50 3.24 -2.78
N ILE A 48 14.76 2.55 -1.92
CA ILE A 48 14.40 3.03 -0.58
C ILE A 48 15.65 2.95 0.30
N SER A 49 16.05 4.06 0.92
CA SER A 49 17.17 4.10 1.87
C SER A 49 16.99 3.10 3.02
N ALA A 50 18.07 2.70 3.69
CA ALA A 50 17.99 1.80 4.84
C ALA A 50 17.08 2.38 5.93
N GLU A 51 17.24 3.67 6.23
CA GLU A 51 16.45 4.33 7.26
C GLU A 51 14.96 4.45 6.89
N SER A 52 14.64 4.89 5.67
CA SER A 52 13.24 4.97 5.24
C SER A 52 12.55 3.60 5.27
N TYR A 53 13.29 2.51 5.02
CA TYR A 53 12.74 1.16 5.13
C TYR A 53 12.45 0.77 6.59
N SER A 54 13.35 1.08 7.51
CA SER A 54 13.17 0.84 8.95
C SER A 54 11.96 1.61 9.50
N GLN A 55 11.86 2.91 9.20
CA GLN A 55 10.71 3.74 9.61
C GLN A 55 9.39 3.24 9.02
N MET A 56 9.40 2.75 7.78
CA MET A 56 8.23 2.16 7.14
C MET A 56 7.78 0.88 7.86
N GLN A 57 8.72 -0.01 8.22
CA GLN A 57 8.40 -1.22 8.99
C GLN A 57 7.82 -0.88 10.37
N GLN A 58 8.29 0.21 10.99
CA GLN A 58 7.81 0.72 12.28
C GLN A 58 6.52 1.55 12.20
N GLY A 59 5.96 1.77 11.00
CA GLY A 59 4.72 2.53 10.82
C GLY A 59 4.87 4.05 10.98
N TRP A 60 6.02 4.61 10.62
CA TRP A 60 6.30 6.06 10.60
C TRP A 60 6.11 6.74 11.96
N PRO A 61 6.87 6.33 12.99
CA PRO A 61 6.74 6.91 14.33
C PRO A 61 6.98 8.43 14.30
N LYS A 62 6.08 9.18 14.96
CA LYS A 62 6.24 10.64 15.06
C LYS A 62 7.47 10.98 15.89
N SER A 63 8.34 11.83 15.36
CA SER A 63 9.51 12.34 16.10
C SER A 63 9.10 13.08 17.39
N LYS A 64 9.96 13.02 18.40
CA LYS A 64 9.75 13.67 19.71
C LYS A 64 9.47 15.18 19.54
N LYS A 65 10.20 15.84 18.62
CA LYS A 65 9.99 17.24 18.24
C LYS A 65 8.59 17.51 17.67
N ARG A 66 8.08 16.65 16.79
CA ARG A 66 6.71 16.79 16.27
C ARG A 66 5.66 16.56 17.35
N LYS A 67 5.86 15.60 18.24
CA LYS A 67 4.95 15.36 19.38
C LYS A 67 4.89 16.59 20.30
N ALA A 68 6.04 17.19 20.63
CA ALA A 68 6.11 18.42 21.42
C ALA A 68 5.41 19.60 20.74
N LYS A 69 5.66 19.83 19.44
CA LYS A 69 4.98 20.88 18.66
C LYS A 69 3.46 20.67 18.57
N ALA A 70 3.00 19.43 18.41
CA ALA A 70 1.57 19.12 18.39
C ALA A 70 0.92 19.42 19.75
N LYS A 71 1.58 19.07 20.86
CA LYS A 71 1.12 19.41 22.22
C LYS A 71 1.09 20.92 22.47
N ALA A 72 2.10 21.66 22.00
CA ALA A 72 2.15 23.11 22.12
C ALA A 72 1.05 23.79 21.30
N LYS A 73 0.76 23.31 20.09
CA LYS A 73 -0.36 23.81 19.27
C LYS A 73 -1.73 23.50 19.88
N ALA A 74 -1.90 22.36 20.54
CA ALA A 74 -3.17 21.98 21.17
C ALA A 74 -3.46 22.74 22.49
N LYS A 75 -2.48 23.47 23.02
CA LYS A 75 -2.59 24.30 24.23
C LYS A 75 -2.80 25.79 23.92
N LYS A 76 -2.81 26.17 22.64
CA LYS A 76 -3.07 27.53 22.16
C LYS A 76 -4.47 27.57 21.57
#